data_AF-A0AAW9KQH5-F1
#
_entry.id   AF-A0AAW9KQH5-F1
#
_cell.length_a   1.000
_cell.length_b   1.000
_cell.length_c   1.000
_cell.angle_alpha   90.00
_cell.angle_beta   90.00
_cell.angle_gamma   90.00
#
_symmetry.space_group_name_H-M   'P 1'
#
loop_
_entity.id
_entity.type
_entity.pdbx_description
1 polymer ?
#
loop_
_entity_poly.entity_id
_entity_poly.type
_entity_poly.pdbx_seq_one_letter_code
_entity_poly.pdbx_strand_id
1 'polypeptide(L)'
;MFSKICSSLKLLNALKGFLFKRISSPVQSARIANMVLDIKNALEGENDPSNKAGKTLDLIVGFKKEYPQDFDELFEILKDLIQEYEQNSDEIKQNLKEILK
;
A
#
# COMPACT_ATOMS: atom_id res chain seq x y z
N MET A 1 -14.02 -5.39 20.31
CA MET A 1 -12.63 -5.87 20.17
C MET A 1 -12.57 -7.10 19.29
N PHE A 2 -13.32 -8.17 19.58
CA PHE A 2 -13.37 -9.38 18.74
C PHE A 2 -13.79 -9.12 17.29
N SER A 3 -14.78 -8.23 17.08
CA SER A 3 -15.20 -7.79 15.74
C SER A 3 -14.04 -7.16 14.95
N LYS A 4 -13.30 -6.21 15.54
CA LYS A 4 -12.14 -5.59 14.88
C LYS A 4 -11.08 -6.62 14.46
N ILE A 5 -10.78 -7.59 15.33
CA ILE A 5 -9.81 -8.66 15.03
C ILE A 5 -10.32 -9.53 13.87
N CYS A 6 -11.60 -9.92 13.89
CA CYS A 6 -12.19 -10.71 12.81
C CYS A 6 -12.14 -9.96 11.48
N SER A 7 -12.48 -8.67 11.47
CA SER A 7 -12.49 -7.84 10.26
C SER A 7 -11.08 -7.57 9.74
N SER A 8 -10.09 -7.39 10.63
CA SER A 8 -8.68 -7.36 10.26
C SER A 8 -8.20 -8.67 9.63
N LEU A 9 -8.59 -9.82 10.19
CA LEU A 9 -8.24 -11.13 9.64
C LEU A 9 -8.91 -11.38 8.28
N LYS A 10 -10.17 -10.97 8.09
CA LYS A 10 -10.86 -11.03 6.80
C LYS A 10 -10.19 -10.15 5.76
N LEU A 11 -9.84 -8.92 6.12
CA LEU A 11 -9.15 -8.00 5.23
C LEU A 11 -7.78 -8.57 4.86
N LEU A 12 -7.01 -9.05 5.84
CA LEU A 12 -5.74 -9.72 5.57
C LEU A 12 -5.94 -10.96 4.68
N ASN A 13 -6.99 -11.74 4.89
CA ASN A 13 -7.27 -12.93 4.09
C ASN A 13 -7.65 -12.61 2.63
N ALA A 14 -8.38 -11.52 2.39
CA ALA A 14 -8.68 -11.02 1.06
C ALA A 14 -7.40 -10.54 0.36
N LEU A 15 -6.55 -9.81 1.08
CA LEU A 15 -5.35 -9.19 0.49
C LEU A 15 -4.13 -10.14 0.41
N LYS A 16 -4.05 -11.17 1.27
CA LYS A 16 -2.86 -12.03 1.36
C LYS A 16 -2.53 -12.74 0.05
N GLY A 17 -3.55 -13.11 -0.73
CA GLY A 17 -3.39 -13.93 -1.92
C GLY A 17 -2.48 -13.27 -2.95
N PHE A 18 -2.74 -11.99 -3.24
CA PHE A 18 -1.90 -11.23 -4.15
C PHE A 18 -0.62 -10.73 -3.46
N LEU A 19 -0.67 -10.34 -2.18
CA LEU A 19 0.53 -9.89 -1.47
C LEU A 19 1.62 -10.96 -1.41
N PHE A 20 1.28 -12.23 -1.13
CA PHE A 20 2.26 -13.33 -1.14
C PHE A 20 2.74 -13.71 -2.55
N LYS A 21 1.98 -13.36 -3.60
CA LYS A 21 2.40 -13.58 -4.99
C LYS A 21 3.47 -12.58 -5.43
N ARG A 22 3.45 -11.37 -4.91
CA ARG A 22 4.32 -10.24 -5.30
C ARG A 22 5.49 -10.02 -4.35
N ILE A 23 5.26 -10.24 -3.06
CA ILE A 23 6.28 -10.07 -2.02
C ILE A 23 7.04 -11.39 -1.84
N SER A 24 8.27 -11.41 -2.36
CA SER A 24 9.16 -12.56 -2.34
C SER A 24 9.98 -12.70 -1.04
N SER A 25 10.14 -11.61 -0.27
CA SER A 25 10.94 -11.63 0.96
C SER A 25 10.54 -10.54 1.97
N PRO A 26 10.86 -10.72 3.27
CA PRO A 26 10.64 -9.68 4.29
C PRO A 26 11.38 -8.36 4.01
N VAL A 27 12.57 -8.44 3.40
CA VAL A 27 13.36 -7.25 3.04
C VAL A 27 12.66 -6.44 1.96
N GLN A 28 12.13 -7.11 0.94
CA GLN A 28 11.33 -6.46 -0.09
C GLN A 28 10.07 -5.82 0.51
N SER A 29 9.39 -6.51 1.44
CA SER A 29 8.22 -5.94 2.13
C SER A 29 8.58 -4.64 2.85
N ALA A 30 9.72 -4.62 3.56
CA ALA A 30 10.16 -3.45 4.30
C ALA A 30 10.48 -2.28 3.38
N ARG A 31 11.13 -2.52 2.24
CA ARG A 31 11.42 -1.48 1.23
C ARG A 31 10.15 -0.87 0.66
N ILE A 32 9.21 -1.70 0.21
CA ILE A 32 7.93 -1.25 -0.36
C ILE A 32 7.13 -0.48 0.70
N ALA A 33 7.06 -0.99 1.93
CA ALA A 33 6.37 -0.32 3.02
C ALA A 33 7.00 1.05 3.36
N ASN A 34 8.33 1.13 3.44
CA ASN A 34 9.04 2.39 3.67
C ASN A 34 8.76 3.39 2.54
N MET A 35 8.76 2.94 1.29
CA MET A 35 8.45 3.80 0.15
C MET A 35 7.04 4.41 0.24
N VAL A 36 6.04 3.61 0.64
CA VAL A 36 4.67 4.11 0.86
C VAL A 36 4.63 5.13 2.01
N LEU A 37 5.38 4.89 3.10
CA LEU A 37 5.48 5.83 4.21
C LEU A 37 6.17 7.13 3.82
N ASP A 38 7.23 7.06 3.02
CA ASP A 38 7.97 8.23 2.56
C ASP A 38 7.09 9.11 1.65
N ILE A 39 6.30 8.51 0.75
CA ILE A 39 5.28 9.23 -0.03
C ILE A 39 4.27 9.91 0.90
N LYS A 40 3.72 9.19 1.88
CA LYS A 40 2.77 9.75 2.84
C LYS A 40 3.35 10.97 3.56
N ASN A 41 4.58 10.85 4.05
CA ASN A 41 5.27 11.92 4.74
C ASN A 41 5.56 13.12 3.82
N ALA A 42 5.90 12.89 2.55
CA ALA A 42 6.10 13.96 1.58
C ALA A 42 4.80 14.73 1.27
N LEU A 43 3.66 14.04 1.24
CA LEU A 43 2.35 14.65 1.02
C LEU A 43 1.84 15.42 2.25
N GLU A 44 2.13 14.95 3.46
CA GLU A 44 1.68 15.55 4.73
C GLU A 44 2.60 16.68 5.22
N GLY A 45 3.92 16.58 5.01
CA GLY A 45 4.92 17.45 5.62
C GLY A 45 5.22 18.77 4.89
N GLU A 46 4.63 18.99 3.73
CA GLU A 46 4.83 20.20 2.91
C GLU A 46 3.50 20.93 2.73
N ASN A 47 3.49 22.26 2.70
CA ASN A 47 2.24 23.04 2.54
C ASN A 47 2.02 23.48 1.09
N ASP A 48 3.10 23.64 0.32
CA ASP A 48 3.01 24.00 -1.10
C ASP A 48 2.69 22.77 -1.98
N PRO A 49 1.61 22.79 -2.78
CA PRO A 49 1.22 21.65 -3.62
C PRO A 49 2.25 21.24 -4.67
N SER A 50 2.99 22.21 -5.23
CA SER A 50 3.99 21.93 -6.26
C SER A 50 5.21 21.25 -5.65
N ASN A 51 5.63 21.69 -4.47
CA ASN A 51 6.72 21.08 -3.71
C ASN A 51 6.36 19.67 -3.23
N LYS A 52 5.12 19.41 -2.80
CA LYS A 52 4.63 18.05 -2.49
C LYS A 52 4.80 17.12 -3.70
N ALA A 53 4.33 17.56 -4.86
CA ALA A 53 4.38 16.78 -6.09
C ALA A 53 5.83 16.51 -6.52
N GLY A 54 6.69 17.53 -6.51
CA GLY A 54 8.11 17.41 -6.83
C GLY A 54 8.83 16.41 -5.90
N LYS A 55 8.70 16.57 -4.58
CA LYS A 55 9.30 15.66 -3.59
C LYS A 55 8.83 14.21 -3.76
N THR A 56 7.53 14.03 -4.03
CA THR A 56 6.97 12.69 -4.25
C THR A 56 7.57 12.06 -5.52
N LEU A 57 7.69 12.82 -6.60
CA LEU A 57 8.32 12.34 -7.83
C LEU A 57 9.80 12.00 -7.63
N ASP A 58 10.54 12.82 -6.89
CA ASP A 58 11.95 12.57 -6.57
C ASP A 58 12.13 11.26 -5.79
N LEU A 59 11.26 11.00 -4.79
CA LEU A 59 11.25 9.74 -4.05
C LEU A 59 10.98 8.55 -4.97
N ILE A 60 9.98 8.65 -5.84
CA ILE A 60 9.61 7.57 -6.77
C ILE A 60 10.75 7.27 -7.75
N VAL A 61 11.40 8.32 -8.28
CA VAL A 61 12.55 8.19 -9.18
C VAL A 61 13.75 7.58 -8.44
N GLY A 62 14.01 8.00 -7.19
CA GLY A 62 15.07 7.43 -6.35
C GLY A 62 14.84 5.94 -6.10
N PHE A 63 13.64 5.58 -5.66
CA PHE A 63 13.26 4.19 -5.39
C PHE A 63 13.39 3.30 -6.63
N LYS A 64 12.94 3.77 -7.79
CA LYS A 64 13.11 3.05 -9.06
C LYS A 64 14.58 2.78 -9.40
N LYS A 65 15.47 3.75 -9.14
CA LYS A 65 16.90 3.61 -9.43
C LYS A 65 17.58 2.62 -8.49
N GLU A 66 17.20 2.63 -7.21
CA GLU A 66 17.81 1.79 -6.18
C GLU A 66 17.24 0.36 -6.18
N TYR A 67 15.93 0.23 -6.41
CA TYR A 67 15.19 -1.02 -6.34
C TYR A 67 14.23 -1.18 -7.53
N PRO A 68 14.73 -1.35 -8.77
CA PRO A 68 13.88 -1.39 -9.97
C PRO A 68 12.85 -2.52 -9.96
N GLN A 69 13.18 -3.69 -9.41
CA GLN A 69 12.24 -4.80 -9.27
C GLN A 69 11.15 -4.50 -8.25
N ASP A 70 11.52 -3.95 -7.09
CA ASP A 70 10.56 -3.60 -6.04
C ASP A 70 9.63 -2.45 -6.49
N PHE A 71 10.13 -1.57 -7.36
CA PHE A 71 9.31 -0.55 -8.04
C PHE A 71 8.24 -1.19 -8.92
N ASP A 72 8.60 -2.15 -9.78
CA ASP A 72 7.62 -2.83 -10.64
C ASP A 72 6.58 -3.61 -9.80
N GLU A 73 7.03 -4.31 -8.75
CA GLU A 73 6.15 -5.04 -7.84
C GLU A 73 5.20 -4.10 -7.06
N LEU A 74 5.62 -2.88 -6.70
CA LEU A 74 4.73 -1.89 -6.09
C LEU A 74 3.52 -1.58 -7.00
N PHE A 75 3.72 -1.43 -8.31
CA PHE A 75 2.62 -1.19 -9.25
C PHE A 75 1.71 -2.41 -9.42
N GLU A 76 2.29 -3.61 -9.47
CA GLU A 76 1.50 -4.84 -9.54
C GLU A 76 0.69 -5.08 -8.26
N ILE A 77 1.24 -4.75 -7.08
CA ILE A 77 0.51 -4.76 -5.81
C ILE A 77 -0.66 -3.76 -5.84
N LEU A 78 -0.45 -2.53 -6.33
CA LEU A 78 -1.51 -1.54 -6.44
C LEU A 78 -2.62 -1.99 -7.40
N LYS A 79 -2.24 -2.58 -8.54
CA LYS A 79 -3.17 -3.12 -9.52
C LYS A 79 -4.00 -4.26 -8.94
N ASP A 80 -3.35 -5.24 -8.31
CA ASP A 80 -4.03 -6.38 -7.68
C ASP A 80 -4.95 -5.90 -6.54
N LEU A 81 -4.53 -4.90 -5.76
CA LEU A 81 -5.36 -4.27 -4.71
C LEU A 81 -6.61 -3.58 -5.28
N ILE A 82 -6.47 -2.81 -6.37
CA ILE A 82 -7.60 -2.14 -7.02
C ILE A 82 -8.59 -3.18 -7.56
N GLN A 83 -8.08 -4.22 -8.22
CA GLN A 83 -8.93 -5.29 -8.76
C GLN A 83 -9.69 -6.03 -7.65
N GLU A 84 -9.03 -6.34 -6.54
CA GLU A 84 -9.67 -6.96 -5.37
C GLU A 84 -10.76 -6.04 -4.78
N TYR A 85 -10.49 -4.74 -4.71
CA TYR A 85 -11.47 -3.75 -4.28
C TYR A 85 -12.65 -3.62 -5.23
N GLU A 86 -12.45 -3.66 -6.54
CA GLU A 86 -13.55 -3.63 -7.52
C GLU A 86 -14.47 -4.84 -7.37
N GLN A 87 -13.91 -6.02 -7.12
CA GLN A 87 -14.67 -7.26 -6.98
C GLN A 87 -15.39 -7.37 -5.63
N ASN A 88 -14.77 -6.89 -4.54
CA ASN A 88 -15.24 -7.11 -3.17
C ASN A 88 -15.45 -5.80 -2.38
N SER A 89 -15.75 -4.69 -3.07
CA SER A 89 -15.80 -3.33 -2.49
C SER A 89 -16.64 -3.22 -1.23
N ASP A 90 -17.84 -3.83 -1.21
CA ASP A 90 -18.76 -3.71 -0.08
C ASP A 90 -18.24 -4.41 1.17
N GLU A 91 -17.68 -5.61 1.02
CA GLU A 91 -17.04 -6.34 2.11
C GLU A 91 -15.80 -5.59 2.63
N ILE A 92 -14.95 -5.10 1.73
CA ILE A 92 -13.75 -4.35 2.10
C ILE A 92 -14.12 -3.07 2.86
N LYS A 93 -15.09 -2.28 2.36
CA LYS A 93 -15.59 -1.08 3.04
C LYS A 93 -16.15 -1.40 4.42
N GLN A 94 -16.93 -2.47 4.54
CA GLN A 94 -17.50 -2.88 5.82
C GLN A 94 -16.40 -3.28 6.81
N ASN A 95 -15.46 -4.11 6.38
CA ASN A 95 -14.34 -4.56 7.21
C ASN A 95 -13.49 -3.36 7.66
N LEU A 96 -13.17 -2.41 6.77
CA LEU A 96 -12.45 -1.18 7.11
C LEU A 96 -13.22 -0.32 8.13
N LYS A 97 -14.53 -0.14 7.94
CA LYS A 97 -15.38 0.62 8.87
C LYS A 97 -15.39 0.00 10.26
N GLU A 98 -15.39 -1.32 10.36
CA GLU A 98 -15.35 -2.03 11.64
C GLU A 98 -13.99 -1.95 12.33
N ILE A 99 -12.89 -1.87 11.56
CA ILE A 99 -11.53 -1.69 12.08
C ILE A 99 -11.32 -0.26 12.61
N LEU A 100 -11.85 0.75 11.91
CA LEU A 100 -11.63 2.18 12.21
C LEU A 100 -12.61 2.79 13.22
N LYS A 101 -13.80 2.18 13.43
CA LYS A 101 -14.56 2.36 14.69
C LYS A 101 -13.73 1.87 15.85
#